data_AF-A0ABD0P2J6-F1
#
_entry.id   AF-A0ABD0P2J6-F1
#
_cell.length_a   1.000
_cell.length_b   1.000
_cell.length_c   1.000
_cell.angle_alpha   90.00
_cell.angle_beta   90.00
_cell.angle_gamma   90.00
#
_symmetry.space_group_name_H-M   'P 1'
#
loop_
_entity.id
_entity.type
_entity.pdbx_description
1 polymer ?
#
loop_
_entity_poly.entity_id
_entity_poly.type
_entity_poly.pdbx_seq_one_letter_code
_entity_poly.pdbx_strand_id
1 'polypeptide(L)' 'MVEAAGEDERELAAEMAAAFLNENLPEAIFGAPKAGSGQWASLVRMINPIQGNTLDLVQLEQNEAAF' A
#
# COMPACT_ATOMS: atom_id res chain seq x y z
N MET A 1 -1.83 -21.40 10.91
CA MET A 1 -2.78 -21.28 9.76
C MET A 1 -2.20 -21.81 8.45
N VAL A 2 -0.86 -21.88 8.28
CA VAL A 2 -0.22 -22.47 7.08
C VAL A 2 -0.03 -24.00 7.16
N GLU A 3 -0.08 -24.58 8.36
CA GLU A 3 0.26 -26.01 8.55
C GLU A 3 -0.80 -27.03 8.10
N ALA A 4 -2.02 -26.61 7.73
CA ALA A 4 -3.12 -27.52 7.40
C ALA A 4 -3.40 -27.70 5.89
N ALA A 5 -2.74 -26.93 5.01
CA ALA A 5 -2.90 -27.05 3.57
C ALA A 5 -1.93 -28.11 3.01
N GLY A 6 -2.38 -28.90 2.04
CA GLY A 6 -1.55 -29.89 1.33
C GLY A 6 -0.37 -29.21 0.62
N GLU A 7 0.69 -29.97 0.28
CA GLU A 7 1.90 -29.43 -0.35
C GLU A 7 1.60 -28.62 -1.62
N ASP A 8 0.73 -29.15 -2.49
CA ASP A 8 0.27 -28.49 -3.72
C ASP A 8 -0.50 -27.16 -3.45
N GLU A 9 -1.29 -27.10 -2.38
CA GLU A 9 -2.03 -25.88 -2.02
C GLU A 9 -1.10 -24.78 -1.50
N ARG A 10 0.00 -25.16 -0.83
CA ARG A 10 1.01 -24.20 -0.35
C ARG A 10 1.80 -23.62 -1.50
N GLU A 11 2.16 -24.44 -2.49
CA GLU A 11 2.87 -23.99 -3.69
C GLU A 11 1.99 -23.02 -4.49
N LEU A 12 0.73 -23.39 -4.76
CA LEU A 12 -0.22 -22.50 -5.44
C LEU A 12 -0.47 -21.19 -4.67
N ALA A 13 -0.61 -21.25 -3.34
CA ALA A 13 -0.76 -20.05 -2.52
C ALA A 13 0.48 -19.15 -2.58
N ALA A 14 1.69 -19.73 -2.62
CA ALA A 14 2.93 -18.98 -2.77
C ALA A 14 3.01 -18.29 -4.14
N GLU A 15 2.64 -18.97 -5.21
CA GLU A 15 2.59 -18.37 -6.56
C GLU A 15 1.58 -17.21 -6.63
N MET A 16 0.37 -17.41 -6.10
CA MET A 16 -0.65 -16.36 -6.06
C MET A 16 -0.22 -15.15 -5.21
N ALA A 17 0.39 -15.40 -4.05
CA ALA A 17 0.90 -14.32 -3.20
C ALA A 17 2.04 -13.56 -3.87
N ALA A 18 2.95 -14.26 -4.57
CA ALA A 18 4.03 -13.63 -5.31
C ALA A 18 3.51 -12.77 -6.46
N ALA A 19 2.49 -13.25 -7.20
CA ALA A 19 1.84 -12.46 -8.24
C ALA A 19 1.18 -11.20 -7.65
N PHE A 20 0.43 -11.36 -6.56
CA PHE A 20 -0.25 -10.26 -5.89
C PHE A 20 0.72 -9.20 -5.33
N LEU A 21 1.82 -9.61 -4.70
CA LEU A 21 2.81 -8.68 -4.15
C LEU A 21 3.64 -7.97 -5.22
N ASN A 22 3.81 -8.57 -6.41
CA ASN A 22 4.50 -7.94 -7.52
C ASN A 22 3.66 -6.86 -8.22
N GLU A 23 2.34 -6.97 -8.17
CA GLU A 23 1.44 -6.07 -8.90
C GLU A 23 0.82 -5.01 -7.96
N ASN A 24 1.36 -3.80 -8.00
CA ASN A 24 0.70 -2.63 -7.42
C ASN A 24 -0.19 -1.96 -8.47
N LEU A 25 -1.50 -2.19 -8.37
CA LEU A 25 -2.48 -1.58 -9.27
C LEU A 25 -2.51 -0.05 -9.10
N PRO A 26 -2.53 0.74 -10.19
CA PRO A 26 -2.58 2.20 -10.10
C PRO A 26 -3.85 2.69 -9.42
N GLU A 27 -3.73 3.25 -8.22
CA GLU A 27 -4.86 3.74 -7.41
C GLU A 27 -5.68 4.83 -8.12
N ALA A 28 -5.05 5.63 -8.99
CA ALA A 28 -5.73 6.66 -9.77
C ALA A 28 -6.74 6.08 -10.78
N ILE A 29 -6.59 4.80 -11.16
CA ILE A 29 -7.46 4.10 -12.13
C ILE A 29 -8.42 3.16 -11.39
N PHE A 30 -7.90 2.37 -10.45
CA PHE A 30 -8.67 1.32 -9.75
C PHE A 30 -9.29 1.80 -8.43
N GLY A 31 -8.95 3.00 -7.99
CA GLY A 31 -9.30 3.53 -6.67
C GLY A 31 -8.28 3.15 -5.61
N ALA A 32 -8.09 4.05 -4.64
CA ALA A 32 -7.23 3.80 -3.49
C ALA A 32 -7.92 2.82 -2.51
N PRO A 33 -7.20 1.85 -1.94
CA PRO A 33 -7.74 0.97 -0.91
C PRO A 33 -8.11 1.79 0.33
N LYS A 34 -9.35 1.64 0.80
CA LYS A 34 -9.85 2.35 1.98
C LYS A 34 -9.74 1.45 3.20
N ALA A 35 -9.06 1.94 4.23
CA ALA A 35 -9.06 1.31 5.55
C ALA A 35 -10.45 1.42 6.21
N GLY A 36 -10.63 0.73 7.34
CA GLY A 36 -11.88 0.73 8.10
C GLY A 36 -12.28 2.11 8.63
N SER A 37 -13.50 2.22 9.17
CA SER A 37 -13.98 3.46 9.78
C SER A 37 -13.03 3.97 10.87
N GLY A 38 -12.77 5.28 10.88
CA GLY A 38 -11.88 5.93 11.84
C GLY A 38 -10.39 5.80 11.53
N GLN A 39 -10.02 5.12 10.43
CA GLN A 39 -8.63 5.03 9.99
C GLN A 39 -8.24 6.18 9.07
N TRP A 40 -7.06 6.77 9.28
CA TRP A 40 -6.51 7.87 8.49
C TRP A 40 -5.03 7.63 8.15
N ALA A 41 -4.62 8.14 6.99
CA ALA A 41 -3.22 8.16 6.58
C ALA A 41 -2.86 9.58 6.16
N SER A 42 -1.72 10.07 6.66
CA SER A 42 -1.24 11.42 6.42
C SER A 42 0.21 11.39 5.97
N LEU A 43 0.62 12.40 5.19
CA LEU A 43 2.01 12.60 4.81
C LEU A 43 2.30 14.10 4.69
N VAL A 44 3.57 14.45 4.87
CA VAL A 44 4.09 15.78 4.56
C VAL A 44 4.94 15.66 3.30
N ARG A 45 4.69 16.54 2.32
CA ARG A 45 5.38 16.53 1.04
C ARG A 45 5.96 17.91 0.74
N MET A 46 7.26 17.96 0.48
CA MET A 46 7.93 19.15 -0.04
C MET A 46 7.98 19.07 -1.56
N ILE A 47 7.48 20.10 -2.24
CA ILE A 47 7.32 20.12 -3.70
C ILE A 47 8.08 21.30 -4.27
N ASN A 48 8.81 21.09 -5.36
CA ASN A 48 9.31 22.22 -6.16
C ASN A 48 8.12 22.83 -6.93
N PRO A 49 7.73 24.10 -6.67
CA PRO A 49 6.56 24.70 -7.31
C PRO A 49 6.73 24.97 -8.81
N ILE A 50 7.98 24.99 -9.32
CA ILE A 50 8.26 25.25 -10.74
C ILE A 50 8.12 23.96 -11.57
N GLN A 51 8.71 22.86 -11.08
CA GLN A 51 8.78 21.59 -11.81
C GLN A 51 7.70 20.58 -11.39
N GLY A 52 7.09 20.76 -10.22
CA GLY A 52 6.07 19.85 -9.67
C GLY A 52 6.61 18.54 -9.08
N ASN A 53 7.93 18.32 -9.12
CA ASN A 53 8.54 17.13 -8.54
C ASN A 53 8.61 17.22 -7.00
N THR A 54 8.56 16.06 -6.36
CA THR A 54 8.74 15.93 -4.91
C THR A 54 10.21 16.06 -4.56
N LEU A 55 10.54 16.97 -3.65
CA LEU A 55 11.88 17.16 -3.10
C LEU A 55 12.09 16.31 -1.84
N ASP A 56 11.06 16.20 -1.01
CA ASP A 56 11.07 15.41 0.22
C ASP A 56 9.67 14.86 0.54
N LEU A 57 9.61 13.72 1.23
CA LEU A 57 8.38 13.04 1.61
C LEU A 57 8.55 12.34 2.95
N VAL A 58 7.70 12.71 3.91
CA VAL A 58 7.64 12.11 5.24
C VAL A 58 6.27 11.47 5.44
N GLN A 59 6.24 10.16 5.64
CA GLN A 59 5.03 9.41 5.97
C GLN A 59 4.81 9.44 7.48
N LEU A 60 3.58 9.72 7.90
CA LEU A 60 3.20 9.66 9.31
C LEU A 60 2.63 8.28 9.66
N GLU A 61 2.59 7.98 10.96
CA GLU A 61 2.03 6.70 11.42
C GLU A 61 0.51 6.63 11.18
N GLN A 62 -0.03 5.41 11.23
CA GLN A 62 -1.47 5.18 11.08
C GLN A 62 -2.26 5.98 12.12
N ASN A 63 -3.24 6.76 11.67
CA ASN A 63 -4.07 7.66 12.47
C ASN A 63 -3.35 8.88 13.07
N GLU A 64 -2.12 9.16 12.66
CA GLU A 64 -1.52 10.47 12.90
C GLU A 64 -1.97 11.46 11.83
N ALA A 65 -2.27 12.69 12.26
CA ALA A 65 -2.78 13.74 11.40
C ALA A 65 -1.83 14.94 11.39
N ALA A 66 -1.40 15.33 10.19
CA ALA A 66 -0.70 16.59 9.95
C ALA A 66 -1.73 17.73 9.89
N PHE A 67 -2.12 18.28 11.05
CA PHE A 67 -2.95 19.47 11.16
C PHE A 67 -2.10 20.75 11.28
#